data_AF-A0A6G1SBU9-F1
#
_entry.id   AF-A0A6G1SBU9-F1
#
_cell.length_a   1.000
_cell.length_b   1.000
_cell.length_c   1.000
_cell.angle_alpha   90.00
_cell.angle_beta   90.00
_cell.angle_gamma   90.00
#
_symmetry.space_group_name_H-M   'P 1'
#
loop_
_entity.id
_entity.type
_entity.pdbx_description
1 polymer ?
#
loop_
_entity_poly.entity_id
_entity_poly.type
_entity_poly.pdbx_seq_one_letter_code
_entity_poly.pdbx_strand_id
1 'polypeptide(L)'
;MEEYTREPCPYRIGDDIGSAFAMGLVGGSIFHSFTGYKNAAKGQKLVSMMKEVRMRSTLTGVQFAAWGGMFSTIDCCLVAIRKKEDPLNSIASGGLTGALLAIRSGPK
;
A
#
# COMPACT_ATOMS: atom_id res chain seq x y z
N MET A 1 -23.20 19.95 -6.86
CA MET A 1 -22.51 18.69 -6.52
C MET A 1 -21.07 18.95 -6.84
N GLU A 2 -20.22 19.05 -5.81
CA GLU A 2 -18.81 19.34 -6.00
C GLU A 2 -18.24 18.36 -7.00
N GLU A 3 -17.74 18.89 -8.11
CA GLU A 3 -16.97 18.15 -9.08
C GLU A 3 -15.77 17.61 -8.31
N TYR A 4 -15.85 16.34 -7.92
CA TYR A 4 -14.71 15.54 -7.45
C TYR A 4 -13.73 15.50 -8.60
N THR A 5 -13.03 16.61 -8.78
CA THR A 5 -12.06 16.81 -9.84
C THR A 5 -10.89 15.98 -9.37
N ARG A 6 -10.80 14.77 -9.92
CA ARG A 6 -9.70 13.84 -9.68
C ARG A 6 -8.40 14.64 -9.72
N GLU A 7 -7.54 14.48 -8.71
CA GLU A 7 -6.25 15.16 -8.74
C GLU A 7 -5.52 14.82 -10.04
N PRO A 8 -4.93 15.81 -10.73
CA PRO A 8 -4.30 15.58 -12.02
C PRO A 8 -3.14 14.60 -11.86
N CYS A 9 -3.10 13.57 -12.72
CA CYS A 9 -1.91 12.75 -12.89
C CYS A 9 -0.76 13.65 -13.39
N PRO A 10 0.46 13.61 -12.80
CA PRO A 10 0.99 12.56 -11.92
C PRO A 10 0.90 12.85 -10.41
N TYR A 11 0.37 14.00 -9.97
CA TYR A 11 0.41 14.41 -8.56
C TYR A 11 -0.28 13.38 -7.65
N ARG A 12 -1.40 12.85 -8.11
CA ARG A 12 -2.16 11.79 -7.46
C ARG A 12 -1.34 10.54 -7.14
N ILE A 13 -0.39 10.17 -8.00
CA ILE A 13 0.47 8.99 -7.77
C ILE A 13 1.36 9.24 -6.54
N GLY A 14 1.89 10.46 -6.41
CA GLY A 14 2.70 10.84 -5.25
C GLY A 14 1.89 10.82 -3.96
N ASP A 15 0.69 11.40 -3.99
CA ASP A 15 -0.20 11.44 -2.83
C ASP A 15 -0.66 10.03 -2.40
N ASP A 16 -1.04 9.18 -3.36
CA ASP A 16 -1.45 7.80 -3.10
C ASP A 16 -0.30 6.93 -2.56
N ILE A 17 0.93 7.12 -3.05
CA ILE A 17 2.11 6.43 -2.50
C ILE A 17 2.36 6.86 -1.06
N GLY A 18 2.32 8.17 -0.80
CA GLY A 18 2.59 8.73 0.53
C GLY A 18 1.53 8.33 1.55
N SER A 19 0.26 8.46 1.20
CA SER A 19 -0.86 8.08 2.06
C SER A 19 -0.90 6.56 2.30
N ALA A 20 -0.67 5.73 1.27
CA ALA A 20 -0.58 4.28 1.43
C ALA A 20 0.62 3.86 2.30
N PHE A 21 1.77 4.51 2.15
CA PHE A 21 2.92 4.28 3.01
C PHE A 21 2.59 4.58 4.48
N ALA A 22 1.99 5.74 4.74
CA ALA A 22 1.59 6.16 6.09
C ALA A 22 0.58 5.17 6.69
N MET A 23 -0.44 4.76 5.93
CA MET A 23 -1.40 3.75 6.36
C MET A 23 -0.72 2.42 6.71
N GLY A 24 0.18 1.94 5.84
CA GLY A 24 0.90 0.69 6.07
C GLY A 24 1.88 0.75 7.26
N LEU A 25 2.50 1.91 7.50
CA LEU A 25 3.40 2.11 8.63
C LEU A 25 2.64 2.18 9.96
N VAL A 26 1.52 2.90 9.99
CA VAL A 26 0.68 3.00 11.19
C VAL A 26 0.01 1.66 11.48
N GLY A 27 -0.68 1.07 10.50
CA GLY A 27 -1.31 -0.25 10.67
C GLY A 27 -0.30 -1.35 10.99
N GLY A 28 0.83 -1.35 10.29
CA GLY A 28 1.94 -2.28 10.54
C GLY A 28 2.54 -2.09 11.93
N SER A 29 2.72 -0.86 12.41
CA SER A 29 3.28 -0.63 13.74
C SER A 29 2.35 -1.13 14.85
N ILE A 30 1.04 -0.94 14.73
CA ILE A 30 0.06 -1.47 15.70
C ILE A 30 0.08 -3.00 15.69
N PHE A 31 -0.01 -3.62 14.51
CA PHE A 31 -0.08 -5.07 14.39
C PHE A 31 1.22 -5.77 14.84
N HIS A 32 2.37 -5.23 14.42
CA HIS A 32 3.69 -5.78 14.79
C HIS A 32 4.07 -5.46 16.24
N SER A 33 3.52 -4.39 16.84
CA SER A 33 3.66 -4.15 18.29
C SER A 33 2.99 -5.26 19.08
N PHE A 34 1.74 -5.58 18.75
CA PHE A 34 0.99 -6.63 19.45
C PHE A 34 1.63 -8.01 19.25
N THR A 35 1.97 -8.33 18.00
CA THR A 35 2.63 -9.60 17.65
C THR A 35 4.00 -9.72 18.30
N GLY A 36 4.80 -8.65 18.26
CA GLY A 36 6.14 -8.60 18.86
C GLY A 36 6.11 -8.70 20.39
N TYR A 37 5.08 -8.17 21.04
CA TYR A 37 4.88 -8.31 22.48
C TYR A 37 4.43 -9.72 22.88
N LYS A 38 3.51 -10.32 22.10
CA LYS A 38 2.96 -11.65 22.39
C LYS A 38 3.99 -12.77 22.20
N ASN A 39 4.86 -12.64 21.20
CA ASN A 39 5.84 -13.66 20.85
C ASN A 39 7.20 -13.51 21.59
N ALA A 40 7.36 -12.48 22.43
CA ALA A 40 8.61 -12.21 23.12
C ALA A 40 8.84 -13.08 24.36
N ALA A 41 10.10 -13.43 24.61
CA ALA A 41 10.54 -14.09 25.84
C ALA A 41 10.29 -13.21 27.09
N LYS A 42 10.06 -13.84 28.24
CA LYS A 42 9.88 -13.13 29.53
C LYS A 42 11.10 -12.24 29.81
N GLY A 43 10.87 -10.96 30.07
CA GLY A 43 11.92 -9.97 30.37
C GLY A 43 12.40 -9.12 29.19
N GLN A 44 12.14 -9.51 27.94
CA GLN A 44 12.56 -8.74 26.74
C GLN A 44 11.40 -8.23 25.88
N LYS A 45 10.19 -8.16 26.46
CA LYS A 45 8.97 -7.84 25.72
C LYS A 45 9.01 -6.49 25.01
N LEU A 46 9.47 -5.44 25.70
CA LEU A 46 9.56 -4.09 25.13
C LEU A 46 10.64 -4.00 24.05
N VAL A 47 11.78 -4.66 24.24
CA VAL A 47 12.87 -4.68 23.24
C VAL A 47 12.45 -5.42 21.98
N SER A 48 11.80 -6.57 22.14
CA SER A 48 11.26 -7.36 21.02
C SER A 48 10.16 -6.61 20.26
N MET A 49 9.23 -5.97 20.99
CA MET A 49 8.20 -5.11 20.40
C MET A 49 8.81 -3.99 19.54
N MET A 50 9.74 -3.22 20.09
CA MET A 50 10.41 -2.13 19.38
C MET A 50 11.17 -2.63 18.14
N LYS A 51 11.83 -3.79 18.24
CA LYS A 51 12.55 -4.40 17.14
C LYS A 51 11.62 -4.84 16.00
N GLU A 52 10.52 -5.52 16.33
CA GLU A 52 9.55 -5.97 15.33
C GLU A 52 8.85 -4.80 14.66
N VAL A 53 8.46 -3.76 15.42
CA VAL A 53 7.90 -2.54 14.84
C VAL A 53 8.88 -1.94 13.84
N ARG A 54 10.12 -1.67 14.26
CA ARG A 54 11.11 -1.00 13.38
C ARG A 54 11.38 -1.79 12.09
N MET A 55 11.51 -3.11 12.18
CA MET A 55 11.87 -3.94 11.04
C MET A 55 10.68 -4.30 10.15
N ARG A 56 9.50 -4.55 10.73
CA ARG A 56 8.35 -5.07 9.99
C ARG A 56 7.36 -4.00 9.58
N SER A 57 7.12 -2.97 10.41
CA SER A 57 6.15 -1.92 10.05
C SER A 57 6.61 -1.12 8.83
N THR A 58 7.92 -0.88 8.71
CA THR A 58 8.54 -0.22 7.56
C THR A 58 8.39 -1.06 6.29
N LEU A 59 8.62 -2.38 6.38
CA LEU A 59 8.40 -3.30 5.26
C LEU A 59 6.93 -3.33 4.83
N THR A 60 5.99 -3.38 5.78
CA THR A 60 4.56 -3.29 5.50
C THR A 60 4.21 -1.96 4.84
N GLY A 61 4.72 -0.83 5.34
CA GLY A 61 4.56 0.49 4.73
C GLY A 61 5.01 0.51 3.27
N VAL A 62 6.21 -0.01 2.96
CA VAL A 62 6.73 -0.06 1.58
C VAL A 62 5.88 -0.96 0.68
N GLN A 63 5.35 -2.07 1.18
CA GLN A 63 4.45 -2.94 0.41
C GLN A 63 3.14 -2.23 0.07
N PHE A 64 2.54 -1.50 1.01
CA PHE A 64 1.35 -0.69 0.76
C PHE A 64 1.64 0.47 -0.20
N ALA A 65 2.78 1.13 -0.05
CA ALA A 65 3.24 2.19 -0.96
C ALA A 65 3.40 1.67 -2.40
N ALA A 66 4.02 0.50 -2.57
CA ALA A 66 4.18 -0.13 -3.88
C ALA A 66 2.82 -0.51 -4.49
N TRP A 67 1.90 -1.05 -3.68
CA TRP A 67 0.54 -1.36 -4.13
C TRP A 67 -0.23 -0.11 -4.56
N GLY A 68 -0.25 0.94 -3.73
CA GLY A 68 -0.92 2.21 -4.02
C GLY A 68 -0.33 2.90 -5.26
N GLY A 69 1.00 2.94 -5.37
CA GLY A 69 1.68 3.49 -6.54
C GLY A 69 1.37 2.74 -7.83
N MET A 70 1.36 1.39 -7.80
CA MET A 70 0.99 0.60 -8.98
C MET A 70 -0.48 0.78 -9.35
N PHE A 71 -1.38 0.80 -8.37
CA PHE A 71 -2.81 1.03 -8.62
C PHE A 71 -3.04 2.37 -9.34
N SER A 72 -2.47 3.45 -8.79
CA SER A 72 -2.69 4.80 -9.30
C SER A 72 -1.99 5.06 -10.63
N THR A 73 -0.81 4.46 -10.85
CA THR A 73 -0.13 4.53 -12.16
C THR A 73 -0.93 3.81 -13.25
N ILE A 74 -1.44 2.60 -12.99
CA ILE A 74 -2.26 1.85 -13.95
C ILE A 74 -3.58 2.59 -14.22
N ASP A 75 -4.23 3.11 -13.18
CA ASP A 75 -5.46 3.88 -13.32
C ASP A 75 -5.25 5.17 -14.14
N CYS A 76 -4.20 5.94 -13.85
CA CYS A 76 -3.82 7.11 -14.64
C CYS A 76 -3.54 6.75 -16.12
N CYS A 77 -2.86 5.63 -16.38
CA CYS A 77 -2.61 5.15 -17.76
C CYS A 77 -3.92 4.76 -18.47
N LEU A 78 -4.85 4.08 -17.79
CA LEU A 78 -6.14 3.69 -18.37
C LEU A 78 -7.00 4.91 -18.70
N VAL A 79 -7.03 5.92 -17.81
CA VAL A 79 -7.73 7.18 -18.06
C VAL A 79 -7.11 7.93 -19.24
N ALA A 80 -5.77 7.98 -19.35
CA ALA A 80 -5.09 8.62 -20.47
C ALA A 80 -5.41 7.98 -21.84
N ILE A 81 -5.52 6.64 -21.89
CA ILE A 81 -5.82 5.91 -23.13
C ILE A 81 -7.31 5.99 -23.47
N ARG A 82 -8.20 5.76 -22.49
CA ARG A 82 -9.64 5.64 -22.73
C ARG A 82 -10.37 6.97 -22.70
N LYS A 83 -9.75 8.03 -22.15
CA LYS A 83 -10.33 9.37 -21.92
C LYS A 83 -11.71 9.31 -21.24
N LYS A 84 -11.95 8.27 -20.45
CA LYS A 84 -13.23 8.00 -19.78
C LYS A 84 -12.94 7.50 -18.38
N GLU A 85 -13.64 8.06 -17.41
CA GLU A 85 -13.57 7.67 -16.01
C GLU A 85 -14.75 6.76 -15.67
N ASP A 86 -14.52 5.44 -15.71
CA ASP A 86 -15.51 4.44 -15.34
C ASP A 86 -15.02 3.63 -14.12
N PRO A 87 -15.93 3.10 -13.28
CA PRO A 87 -15.59 2.14 -12.22
C PRO A 87 -14.82 0.90 -12.72
N LEU A 88 -14.99 0.56 -14.00
CA LEU A 88 -14.25 -0.53 -14.65
C LEU A 88 -12.75 -0.27 -14.72
N ASN A 89 -12.30 0.99 -14.79
CA ASN A 89 -10.87 1.32 -14.76
C ASN A 89 -10.27 0.97 -13.40
N SER A 90 -10.98 1.28 -12.31
CA SER A 90 -10.56 0.94 -10.94
C SER A 90 -10.53 -0.58 -10.69
N ILE A 91 -11.50 -1.32 -11.23
CA ILE A 91 -11.52 -2.79 -11.13
C ILE A 91 -10.34 -3.38 -11.92
N ALA A 92 -10.13 -2.91 -13.15
CA ALA A 92 -9.05 -3.36 -14.00
C ALA A 92 -7.67 -3.01 -13.41
N SER A 93 -7.49 -1.80 -12.88
CA SER A 93 -6.24 -1.37 -12.26
C SER A 93 -5.93 -2.16 -10.99
N GLY A 94 -6.94 -2.46 -10.17
CA GLY A 94 -6.80 -3.35 -9.00
C GLY A 94 -6.39 -4.76 -9.41
N GLY A 95 -7.06 -5.34 -10.41
CA GLY A 95 -6.72 -6.65 -10.95
C GLY A 95 -5.31 -6.73 -11.53
N LEU A 96 -4.91 -5.72 -12.32
CA LEU A 96 -3.57 -5.62 -12.90
C LEU A 96 -2.48 -5.44 -11.84
N THR A 97 -2.72 -4.58 -10.85
CA THR A 97 -1.80 -4.39 -9.72
C THR A 97 -1.58 -5.70 -8.95
N GLY A 98 -2.68 -6.42 -8.67
CA GLY A 98 -2.61 -7.74 -8.04
C GLY A 98 -1.85 -8.76 -8.88
N ALA A 99 -2.10 -8.81 -10.19
CA ALA A 99 -1.41 -9.71 -11.10
C ALA A 99 0.09 -9.41 -11.17
N LEU A 100 0.49 -8.15 -11.27
CA LEU A 100 1.91 -7.74 -11.30
C LEU A 100 2.64 -8.10 -10.01
N LEU A 101 1.99 -7.89 -8.86
CA LEU A 101 2.54 -8.28 -7.56
C LEU A 101 2.63 -9.81 -7.40
N ALA A 102 1.66 -10.55 -7.94
CA ALA A 102 1.66 -12.00 -7.91
C ALA A 102 2.79 -12.59 -8.77
N ILE A 103 3.06 -12.02 -9.95
CA ILE A 103 4.16 -12.46 -10.83
C ILE A 103 5.51 -12.41 -10.09
N ARG A 104 5.75 -11.35 -9.30
CA ARG A 104 6.97 -11.22 -8.49
C ARG A 104 7.11 -12.33 -7.43
N SER A 105 6.02 -12.88 -6.94
CA SER A 105 6.03 -13.93 -5.92
C SER A 105 6.38 -15.32 -6.46
N GLY A 106 6.45 -15.47 -7.79
CA GLY A 106 6.70 -16.73 -8.47
C GLY A 106 5.48 -17.65 -8.49
N PRO A 107 5.50 -18.70 -9.34
CA PRO A 107 4.49 -19.76 -9.28
C PRO A 107 4.58 -20.47 -7.92
N LYS A 108 3.42 -20.69 -7.30
CA LYS A 108 3.29 -21.54 -6.11
C LYS A 108 3.19 -23.01 -6.49
#